data_AF-A0A937BND6-F1
#
_entry.id   AF-A0A937BND6-F1
#
_cell.length_a   1.000
_cell.length_b   1.000
_cell.length_c   1.000
_cell.angle_alpha   90.00
_cell.angle_beta   90.00
_cell.angle_gamma   90.00
#
_symmetry.space_group_name_H-M   'P 1'
#
loop_
_entity.id
_entity.type
_entity.pdbx_description
1 polymer ?
#
loop_
_entity_poly.entity_id
_entity_poly.type
_entity_poly.pdbx_seq_one_letter_code
_entity_poly.pdbx_strand_id
1 'polypeptide(L)'
;MGRLHVLDSTTITLFSDVLQGTGAFGLNGRKKGGAKAHVVMRVDQQVPCFIDLTEGKRNDKHIMARVPLVGVRWWSSTWVIPTTPSGPHGTSRGSFGLRAYRRVPW
;
A
#
# COMPACT_ATOMS: atom_id res chain seq x y z
N MET A 1 -22.88 17.28 7.55
CA MET A 1 -22.38 16.02 8.14
C MET A 1 -21.34 15.42 7.20
N GLY A 2 -20.07 15.30 7.63
CA GLY A 2 -18.99 14.79 6.79
C GLY A 2 -18.99 13.26 6.69
N ARG A 3 -18.81 12.71 5.48
CA ARG A 3 -18.78 11.26 5.25
C ARG A 3 -17.38 10.71 5.53
N LEU A 4 -17.12 10.31 6.79
CA LEU A 4 -15.82 9.78 7.23
C LEU A 4 -15.72 8.27 6.95
N HIS A 5 -14.64 7.88 6.29
CA HIS A 5 -14.30 6.48 6.03
C HIS A 5 -12.93 6.17 6.60
N VAL A 6 -12.77 4.99 7.17
CA VAL A 6 -11.48 4.42 7.58
C VAL A 6 -11.07 3.41 6.52
N LEU A 7 -9.83 3.52 6.07
CA LEU A 7 -9.19 2.50 5.24
C LEU A 7 -8.06 1.89 6.04
N ASP A 8 -8.04 0.56 6.08
CA ASP A 8 -6.99 -0.21 6.71
C ASP A 8 -6.59 -1.39 5.81
N SER A 9 -5.36 -1.90 6.01
CA SER A 9 -4.86 -3.06 5.30
C SER A 9 -4.18 -4.03 6.25
N THR A 10 -4.67 -5.28 6.28
CA THR A 10 -4.08 -6.35 7.10
C THR A 10 -3.44 -7.40 6.20
N THR A 11 -2.22 -7.85 6.54
CA THR A 11 -1.54 -8.94 5.82
C THR A 11 -1.61 -10.24 6.61
N ILE A 12 -2.16 -11.28 6.01
CA ILE A 12 -2.25 -12.64 6.57
C ILE A 12 -1.21 -13.51 5.88
N THR A 13 -0.29 -14.12 6.64
CA THR A 13 0.82 -14.94 6.09
C THR A 13 0.56 -16.43 6.25
N LEU A 14 -0.11 -17.05 5.27
CA LEU A 14 -0.51 -18.46 5.36
C LEU A 14 -0.46 -19.25 4.03
N PHE A 15 -0.33 -18.60 2.87
CA PHE A 15 -0.57 -19.23 1.56
C PHE A 15 0.61 -19.13 0.59
N SER A 16 1.74 -19.75 0.92
CA SER A 16 2.97 -19.70 0.11
C SER A 16 2.83 -20.24 -1.31
N ASP A 17 1.91 -21.19 -1.52
CA ASP A 17 1.75 -21.85 -2.82
C ASP A 17 0.82 -21.10 -3.77
N VAL A 18 0.00 -20.17 -3.27
CA VAL A 18 -1.04 -19.48 -4.05
C VAL A 18 -0.82 -17.98 -4.14
N LEU A 19 -0.35 -17.33 -3.06
CA LEU A 19 -0.22 -15.87 -3.01
C LEU A 19 1.16 -15.47 -2.51
N GLN A 20 1.90 -14.70 -3.30
CA GLN A 20 3.26 -14.30 -2.93
C GLN A 20 3.25 -13.27 -1.79
N GLY A 21 4.08 -13.50 -0.78
CA GLY A 21 4.31 -12.57 0.32
C GLY A 21 5.48 -11.61 0.06
N THR A 22 5.60 -10.58 0.89
CA THR A 22 6.81 -9.77 1.02
C THR A 22 7.81 -10.44 1.98
N GLY A 23 9.09 -10.10 1.86
CA GLY A 23 10.15 -10.59 2.77
C GLY A 23 11.30 -11.31 2.06
N ALA A 24 12.29 -11.73 2.85
CA ALA A 24 13.47 -12.45 2.39
C ALA A 24 13.17 -13.94 2.12
N PHE A 25 13.98 -14.57 1.28
CA PHE A 25 13.93 -16.02 1.09
C PHE A 25 14.42 -16.72 2.37
N GLY A 26 13.76 -17.81 2.77
CA GLY A 26 14.22 -18.69 3.82
C GLY A 26 15.41 -19.54 3.38
N LEU A 27 16.01 -20.26 4.32
CA LEU A 27 17.15 -21.16 4.07
C LEU A 27 16.85 -22.25 3.04
N ASN A 28 15.58 -22.65 2.91
CA ASN A 28 15.10 -23.60 1.92
C ASN A 28 14.82 -22.98 0.54
N GLY A 29 15.19 -21.71 0.33
CA GLY A 29 14.95 -20.99 -0.93
C GLY A 29 13.49 -20.59 -1.16
N ARG A 30 12.58 -20.80 -0.20
CA ARG A 30 11.16 -20.44 -0.32
C ARG A 30 10.83 -19.19 0.48
N LYS A 31 9.83 -18.44 0.00
CA LYS A 31 9.24 -17.31 0.74
C LYS A 31 7.90 -17.71 1.32
N LYS A 32 7.56 -17.12 2.47
CA LYS A 32 6.18 -17.15 2.94
C LYS A 32 5.28 -16.45 1.93
N GLY A 33 4.13 -17.04 1.70
CA GLY A 33 3.05 -16.37 1.00
C GLY A 33 2.36 -15.34 1.87
N GLY A 34 1.46 -14.58 1.27
CA GLY A 34 0.60 -13.67 2.02
C GLY A 34 -0.55 -13.16 1.20
N ALA A 35 -1.65 -12.86 1.87
CA ALA A 35 -2.77 -12.12 1.33
C ALA A 35 -2.89 -10.80 2.10
N LYS A 36 -3.12 -9.71 1.39
CA LYS A 36 -3.50 -8.42 1.97
C LYS A 36 -4.99 -8.21 1.79
N ALA A 37 -5.68 -7.99 2.90
CA ALA A 37 -7.06 -7.55 2.92
C ALA A 37 -7.11 -6.05 3.12
N HIS A 38 -7.60 -5.33 2.12
CA HIS A 38 -7.81 -3.89 2.15
C HIS A 38 -9.28 -3.62 2.41
N VAL A 39 -9.59 -2.96 3.51
CA VAL A 39 -10.97 -2.77 3.96
C VAL A 39 -11.25 -1.28 4.09
N VAL A 40 -12.37 -0.84 3.52
CA VAL A 40 -12.92 0.50 3.76
C VAL A 40 -14.18 0.35 4.61
N MET A 41 -14.21 1.04 5.74
CA MET A 41 -15.32 1.05 6.68
C MET A 41 -15.90 2.46 6.82
N ARG A 42 -17.23 2.56 6.91
CA ARG A 42 -17.86 3.82 7.30
C ARG A 42 -17.85 3.94 8.83
N VAL A 43 -17.39 5.09 9.34
CA VAL A 43 -17.19 5.26 10.79
C VAL A 43 -18.50 5.30 11.57
N ASP A 44 -19.55 5.86 10.97
CA ASP A 44 -20.88 5.98 11.57
C ASP A 44 -21.56 4.61 11.76
N GLN A 45 -21.38 3.71 10.81
CA GLN A 45 -22.07 2.43 10.79
C GLN A 45 -21.20 1.27 11.25
N GLN A 46 -19.88 1.47 11.36
CA GLN A 46 -18.89 0.45 11.74
C GLN A 46 -18.96 -0.83 10.90
N VAL A 47 -19.47 -0.73 9.67
CA VAL A 47 -19.57 -1.84 8.71
C VAL A 47 -18.62 -1.62 7.54
N PRO A 48 -17.95 -2.69 7.06
CA PRO A 48 -17.16 -2.61 5.84
C PRO A 48 -18.09 -2.31 4.65
N CYS A 49 -17.68 -1.36 3.83
CA CYS A 49 -18.37 -0.99 2.59
C CYS A 49 -17.58 -1.40 1.34
N PHE A 50 -16.31 -1.76 1.49
CA PHE A 50 -15.48 -2.30 0.42
C PHE A 50 -14.38 -3.20 1.00
N ILE A 51 -14.11 -4.31 0.32
CA ILE A 51 -13.05 -5.26 0.66
C ILE A 51 -12.36 -5.66 -0.65
N ASP A 52 -11.03 -5.53 -0.71
CA ASP A 52 -10.20 -6.05 -1.82
C ASP A 52 -9.10 -6.97 -1.24
N LEU A 53 -8.98 -8.16 -1.82
CA LEU A 53 -7.95 -9.13 -1.45
C LEU A 53 -6.88 -9.16 -2.54
N THR A 54 -5.62 -9.02 -2.14
CA THR A 54 -4.48 -9.01 -3.06
C THR A 54 -3.34 -9.86 -2.52
N GLU A 55 -2.40 -10.25 -3.37
CA GLU A 55 -1.15 -10.85 -2.90
C GLU A 55 -0.43 -9.91 -1.92
N GLY A 56 0.20 -10.48 -0.89
CA GLY A 56 0.96 -9.76 0.12
C GLY A 56 2.10 -8.94 -0.47
N LYS A 57 2.67 -9.41 -1.59
CA LYS A 57 3.70 -8.71 -2.37
C LYS A 57 3.21 -7.42 -3.03
N ARG A 58 1.90 -7.29 -3.26
CA ARG A 58 1.33 -6.13 -3.94
C ARG A 58 1.39 -4.89 -3.05
N ASN A 59 1.74 -3.75 -3.64
CA ASN A 59 1.81 -2.47 -2.93
C ASN A 59 0.40 -1.85 -2.77
N ASP A 60 0.12 -1.29 -1.60
CA ASP A 60 -1.20 -0.73 -1.23
C ASP A 60 -1.56 0.52 -2.06
N LYS A 61 -0.59 1.11 -2.78
CA LYS A 61 -0.84 2.13 -3.80
C LYS A 61 -1.87 1.71 -4.84
N HIS A 62 -1.91 0.43 -5.20
CA HIS A 62 -2.81 -0.06 -6.23
C HIS A 62 -4.28 -0.10 -5.79
N ILE A 63 -4.52 -0.17 -4.48
CA ILE A 63 -5.87 -0.27 -3.91
C ILE A 63 -6.54 1.09 -3.91
N MET A 64 -5.79 2.17 -3.71
CA MET A 64 -6.33 3.54 -3.74
C MET A 64 -7.09 3.84 -5.03
N ALA A 65 -6.62 3.34 -6.17
CA ALA A 65 -7.31 3.50 -7.45
C ALA A 65 -8.61 2.69 -7.58
N ARG A 66 -8.80 1.66 -6.74
CA ARG A 66 -9.95 0.73 -6.77
C ARG A 66 -11.04 1.10 -5.77
N VAL A 67 -10.72 1.88 -4.74
CA VAL A 67 -11.66 2.30 -3.71
C VAL A 67 -12.78 3.16 -4.34
N PRO A 68 -14.04 2.69 -4.36
CA PRO A 68 -15.14 3.39 -5.01
C PRO A 68 -15.77 4.42 -4.07
N LEU A 69 -15.00 5.45 -3.70
CA LEU A 69 -15.52 6.58 -2.92
C LEU A 69 -15.94 7.71 -3.89
N VAL A 70 -17.24 7.99 -3.93
CA VAL A 70 -17.81 9.08 -4.75
C VAL A 70 -17.12 10.41 -4.40
N GLY A 71 -16.61 11.11 -5.41
CA GLY A 71 -15.94 12.41 -5.25
C GLY A 71 -14.47 12.35 -4.78
N VAL A 72 -13.85 11.16 -4.72
CA VAL A 72 -12.44 11.01 -4.31
C VAL A 72 -11.60 10.53 -5.50
N ARG A 73 -10.76 11.42 -6.05
CA ARG A 73 -9.73 11.06 -7.03
C ARG A 73 -8.35 11.08 -6.37
N TRP A 74 -7.71 9.93 -6.28
CA TRP A 74 -6.38 9.80 -5.70
C TRP A 74 -5.30 10.19 -6.72
N TRP A 75 -4.66 11.35 -6.54
CA TRP A 75 -3.45 11.74 -7.29
C TRP A 75 -2.21 11.30 -6.51
N SER A 76 -1.26 10.65 -7.19
CA SER A 76 0.04 10.28 -6.62
C SER A 76 1.13 11.22 -7.17
N SER A 77 1.71 12.09 -6.35
CA SER A 77 2.88 12.90 -6.72
C SER A 77 4.14 12.26 -6.15
N THR A 78 5.09 11.88 -7.01
CA THR A 78 6.42 11.45 -6.59
C THR A 78 7.28 12.69 -6.41
N TRP A 79 7.70 13.00 -5.18
CA TRP A 79 8.80 13.95 -4.98
C TRP A 79 10.10 13.16 -4.97
N VAL A 80 10.98 13.44 -5.92
CA VAL A 80 12.38 12.98 -5.88
C VAL A 80 13.11 13.99 -5.02
N ILE A 81 13.59 13.58 -3.84
CA ILE A 81 14.47 14.41 -3.03
C ILE A 81 15.84 14.38 -3.73
N PRO A 82 16.39 15.52 -4.19
CA PRO A 82 17.75 15.55 -4.72
C PRO A 82 18.70 15.22 -3.58
N THR A 83 19.36 14.07 -3.64
CA THR A 83 20.46 13.76 -2.73
C THR A 83 21.66 14.61 -3.13
N THR A 84 22.23 15.36 -2.19
CA THR A 84 23.51 16.03 -2.34
C THR A 84 24.56 15.02 -2.81
N PRO A 85 25.41 15.34 -3.80
CA PRO A 85 26.43 14.41 -4.26
C PRO A 85 27.45 14.19 -3.14
N SER A 86 27.42 13.02 -2.51
CA SER A 86 28.56 12.53 -1.72
C SER A 86 29.62 12.02 -2.70
N GLY A 87 30.87 12.40 -2.47
CA GLY A 87 32.02 12.22 -3.35
C GLY A 87 32.39 10.77 -3.78
N PRO A 88 33.62 10.55 -4.29
CA PRO A 88 33.93 9.59 -5.35
C PRO A 88 33.87 8.08 -5.00
N HIS A 89 33.38 7.68 -3.83
CA HIS A 89 33.21 6.26 -3.49
C HIS A 89 31.72 5.89 -3.42
N GLY A 90 31.24 5.34 -4.54
CA GLY A 90 29.86 4.93 -4.74
C GLY A 90 29.40 3.84 -3.75
N THR A 91 28.34 4.14 -3.02
CA THR A 91 27.47 3.12 -2.41
C THR A 91 26.03 3.42 -2.81
N SER A 92 25.37 2.44 -3.45
CA SER A 92 23.98 2.52 -3.88
C SER A 92 23.06 2.65 -2.66
N ARG A 93 22.48 3.83 -2.43
CA ARG A 93 21.45 4.03 -1.39
C ARG A 93 20.08 4.21 -2.03
N GLY A 94 19.17 3.33 -1.63
CA GLY A 94 17.80 3.28 -2.11
C GLY A 94 17.05 4.59 -1.87
N SER A 95 16.16 4.92 -2.80
CA SER A 95 15.30 6.09 -2.78
C SER A 95 14.18 5.89 -1.75
N PHE A 96 14.21 6.63 -0.64
CA PHE A 96 13.06 6.75 0.27
C PHE A 96 12.16 7.88 -0.22
N GLY A 97 11.15 7.53 -1.03
CA GLY A 97 10.11 8.48 -1.44
C GLY A 97 8.98 8.52 -0.42
N LEU A 98 8.91 9.58 0.39
CA LEU A 98 7.69 9.93 1.14
C LEU A 98 6.62 10.41 0.13
N ARG A 99 5.42 9.82 0.18
CA ARG A 99 4.31 10.19 -0.72
C ARG A 99 3.10 10.57 0.11
N ALA A 100 2.69 11.83 -0.01
CA ALA A 100 1.44 12.34 0.55
C ALA A 100 0.30 12.16 -0.47
N TYR A 101 -0.87 11.79 0.03
CA TYR A 101 -2.11 11.75 -0.76
C TYR A 101 -2.97 12.92 -0.34
N ARG A 102 -3.26 13.84 -1.28
CA ARG A 102 -4.10 15.00 -1.02
C ARG A 102 -5.50 14.76 -1.56
N ARG A 103 -6.53 14.96 -0.73
CA ARG A 103 -7.93 15.04 -1.17
C ARG A 103 -8.08 16.25 -2.09
N VAL A 104 -8.54 16.06 -3.32
CA VAL A 104 -8.90 17.16 -4.23
C VAL A 104 -10.42 17.27 -4.19
N PRO A 105 -11.00 18.34 -3.61
CA PRO A 105 -12.42 18.58 -3.69
C PRO A 105 -12.78 19.06 -5.08
N TRP A 106 -13.86 18.52 -5.63
CA TRP A 106 -14.74 19.26 -6.52
C TRP A 106 -16.01 19.56 -5.72
#